data_AF-A0A1C7AFT0-F1
#
_entry.id   AF-A0A1C7AFT0-F1
#
_cell.length_a   1.000
_cell.length_b   1.000
_cell.length_c   1.000
_cell.angle_alpha   90.00
_cell.angle_beta   90.00
_cell.angle_gamma   90.00
#
_symmetry.space_group_name_H-M   'P 1'
#
loop_
_entity.id
_entity.type
_entity.pdbx_description
1 polymer ?
#
loop_
_entity_poly.entity_id
_entity_poly.type
_entity_poly.pdbx_seq_one_letter_code
_entity_poly.pdbx_strand_id
1 'polypeptide(L)'
;MNKFLSQYPLAPENLERDAKRALPYKTMSAEEYAVREGDRWACFSFGEYRYRDPLLDRWVHALDDIVFSPERLKQVREELQAGPIDGP
;
A
#
# COMPACT_ATOMS: atom_id res chain seq x y z
N MET A 1 7.91 -6.70 9.49
CA MET A 1 7.94 -8.16 9.75
C MET A 1 7.44 -8.86 8.49
N ASN A 2 8.30 -9.52 7.71
CA ASN A 2 7.92 -10.25 6.50
C ASN A 2 6.99 -11.43 6.86
N LYS A 3 5.68 -11.18 6.98
CA LYS A 3 4.68 -12.23 6.99
C LYS A 3 4.75 -12.93 5.63
N PHE A 4 4.94 -14.23 5.66
CA PHE A 4 5.07 -15.09 4.49
C PHE A 4 3.91 -14.84 3.53
N LEU A 5 4.14 -14.05 2.47
CA LEU A 5 3.15 -13.76 1.43
C LEU A 5 2.51 -15.07 0.91
N SER A 6 3.26 -16.17 0.93
CA SER A 6 2.83 -17.51 0.50
C SER A 6 1.80 -18.20 1.40
N GLN A 7 1.45 -17.62 2.55
CA GLN A 7 0.41 -18.13 3.45
C GLN A 7 -0.93 -17.42 3.30
N TYR A 8 -1.00 -16.31 2.55
CA TYR A 8 -2.24 -15.60 2.35
C TYR A 8 -3.13 -16.30 1.31
N PRO A 9 -4.43 -16.45 1.59
CA PRO A 9 -5.38 -16.95 0.61
C PRO A 9 -5.45 -16.00 -0.59
N LEU A 10 -5.67 -16.58 -1.77
CA LEU A 10 -5.96 -15.78 -2.95
C LEU A 10 -7.28 -15.02 -2.72
N ALA A 11 -7.28 -13.72 -2.99
CA ALA A 11 -8.48 -12.90 -2.93
C ALA A 11 -9.58 -13.51 -3.82
N PRO A 12 -10.82 -13.62 -3.32
CA PRO A 12 -11.94 -13.97 -4.18
C PRO A 12 -12.14 -12.88 -5.25
N GLU A 13 -12.66 -13.24 -6.42
CA GLU A 13 -12.75 -12.33 -7.57
C GLU A 13 -13.55 -11.05 -7.27
N ASN A 14 -14.55 -11.15 -6.39
CA ASN A 14 -15.29 -9.98 -5.92
C ASN A 14 -14.39 -9.01 -5.14
N LEU A 15 -13.58 -9.52 -4.22
CA LEU A 15 -12.65 -8.72 -3.42
C LEU A 15 -11.54 -8.12 -4.29
N GLU A 16 -11.00 -8.87 -5.24
CA GLU A 16 -10.04 -8.32 -6.21
C GLU A 16 -10.67 -7.22 -7.05
N ARG A 17 -11.92 -7.39 -7.50
CA ARG A 17 -12.64 -6.35 -8.27
C ARG A 17 -12.92 -5.11 -7.44
N ASP A 18 -13.32 -5.27 -6.18
CA ASP A 18 -13.53 -4.15 -5.26
C ASP A 18 -12.21 -3.44 -4.95
N ALA A 19 -11.12 -4.16 -4.69
CA ALA A 19 -9.79 -3.59 -4.50
C ALA A 19 -9.35 -2.79 -5.74
N LYS A 20 -9.56 -3.32 -6.96
CA LYS A 20 -9.26 -2.60 -8.20
C LYS A 20 -10.09 -1.32 -8.41
N ARG A 21 -11.28 -1.24 -7.82
CA ARG A 21 -12.16 -0.06 -7.90
C ARG A 21 -11.91 0.95 -6.78
N ALA A 22 -11.57 0.47 -5.59
CA ALA A 22 -11.34 1.28 -4.40
C ALA A 22 -9.92 1.87 -4.36
N LEU A 23 -8.92 1.12 -4.84
CA LEU A 23 -7.51 1.50 -4.74
C LEU A 23 -7.02 2.16 -6.04
N PRO A 24 -6.38 3.34 -5.97
CA PRO A 24 -5.82 4.01 -7.13
C PRO A 24 -4.44 3.44 -7.55
N TYR A 25 -4.28 2.11 -7.53
CA TYR A 25 -2.98 1.43 -7.74
C TYR A 25 -2.33 1.65 -9.12
N LYS A 26 -3.09 2.15 -10.10
CA LYS A 26 -2.61 2.48 -11.45
C LYS A 26 -2.17 3.94 -11.62
N THR A 27 -2.65 4.83 -10.75
CA THR A 27 -2.48 6.28 -10.89
C THR A 27 -1.66 6.89 -9.78
N MET A 28 -1.49 6.19 -8.67
CA MET A 28 -0.78 6.67 -7.48
C MET A 28 0.01 5.52 -6.85
N SER A 29 1.21 5.82 -6.38
CA SER A 29 2.02 4.85 -5.65
C SER A 29 1.47 4.59 -4.24
N ALA A 30 1.74 3.40 -3.70
CA ALA A 30 1.29 3.00 -2.37
C ALA A 30 1.80 3.96 -1.29
N GLU A 31 3.03 4.45 -1.48
CA GLU A 31 3.70 5.45 -0.65
C GLU A 31 2.95 6.78 -0.56
N GLU A 32 2.61 7.36 -1.71
CA GLU A 32 1.83 8.59 -1.78
C GLU A 32 0.45 8.42 -1.17
N TYR A 33 -0.20 7.27 -1.44
CA TYR A 33 -1.50 6.97 -0.89
C TYR A 33 -1.46 6.80 0.64
N ALA A 34 -0.43 6.12 1.17
CA ALA A 34 -0.22 5.94 2.60
C ALA A 34 -0.06 7.28 3.33
N VAL A 35 0.70 8.22 2.76
CA VAL A 35 0.93 9.53 3.39
C VAL A 35 -0.33 10.40 3.37
N ARG A 36 -1.14 10.30 2.31
CA ARG A 36 -2.36 11.10 2.12
C ARG A 36 -3.55 10.55 2.91
N GLU A 37 -3.77 9.24 2.86
CA GLU A 37 -4.98 8.59 3.36
C GLU A 37 -4.70 7.45 4.35
N GLY A 38 -3.44 7.05 4.59
CA GLY A 38 -3.09 5.90 5.43
C GLY A 38 -3.65 5.95 6.86
N ASP A 39 -3.87 7.14 7.40
CA ASP A 39 -4.51 7.35 8.71
C ASP A 39 -5.97 6.83 8.75
N ARG A 40 -6.66 6.84 7.60
CA ARG A 40 -8.02 6.30 7.44
C ARG A 40 -8.05 4.78 7.28
N TRP A 41 -6.90 4.15 7.10
CA TRP A 41 -6.77 2.74 6.75
C TRP A 41 -6.23 1.89 7.91
N ALA A 42 -6.60 2.23 9.14
CA ALA A 42 -6.23 1.48 10.34
C ALA A 42 -6.76 0.03 10.42
N CYS A 43 -7.71 -0.36 9.54
CA CYS A 43 -8.27 -1.72 9.45
C CYS A 43 -8.13 -2.32 8.04
N PHE A 44 -6.92 -2.24 7.46
CA PHE A 44 -6.65 -2.72 6.10
C PHE A 44 -6.58 -4.26 6.03
N SER A 45 -7.73 -4.95 5.93
CA SER A 45 -7.73 -6.42 5.73
C SER A 45 -7.31 -6.86 4.31
N PHE A 46 -7.15 -5.92 3.38
CA PHE A 46 -6.77 -6.25 2.01
C PHE A 46 -5.31 -6.75 1.90
N GLY A 47 -4.42 -6.38 2.85
CA GLY A 47 -3.03 -6.87 2.93
C GLY A 47 -2.91 -8.34 3.39
N GLU A 48 -4.02 -8.93 3.85
CA GLU A 48 -4.12 -10.33 4.28
C GLU A 48 -4.48 -11.29 3.12
N TYR A 49 -4.59 -10.78 1.89
CA TYR A 49 -4.91 -11.55 0.70
C TYR A 49 -3.86 -11.34 -0.38
N ARG A 50 -3.68 -12.36 -1.22
CA ARG A 50 -2.93 -12.25 -2.48
C ARG A 50 -3.83 -11.92 -3.64
N TYR A 51 -3.34 -11.11 -4.57
CA TYR A 51 -4.09 -10.73 -5.76
C TYR A 51 -3.50 -11.40 -7.01
N ARG A 52 -4.34 -11.72 -7.99
CA ARG A 52 -3.89 -12.27 -9.28
C ARG A 52 -3.16 -11.22 -10.10
N ASP A 53 -3.52 -9.96 -9.92
CA ASP A 53 -2.84 -8.82 -10.54
C ASP A 53 -1.56 -8.50 -9.75
N PRO A 54 -0.36 -8.73 -10.33
CA PRO A 54 0.90 -8.57 -9.60
C PRO A 54 1.22 -7.11 -9.26
N LEU A 55 0.63 -6.16 -9.98
CA LEU A 55 0.79 -4.73 -9.68
C LEU A 55 -0.03 -4.37 -8.44
N LEU A 56 -1.30 -4.82 -8.40
CA LEU A 56 -2.17 -4.65 -7.24
C LEU A 56 -1.61 -5.36 -6.01
N ASP A 57 -1.14 -6.60 -6.16
CA ASP A 57 -0.54 -7.40 -5.08
C ASP A 57 0.62 -6.66 -4.41
N ARG A 58 1.59 -6.21 -5.22
CA ARG A 58 2.73 -5.42 -4.72
C ARG A 58 2.29 -4.11 -4.08
N TRP A 59 1.32 -3.42 -4.68
CA TRP A 59 0.85 -2.13 -4.19
C TRP A 59 0.16 -2.27 -2.82
N VAL A 60 -0.71 -3.27 -2.68
CA VAL A 60 -1.44 -3.57 -1.43
C VAL A 60 -0.45 -3.95 -0.33
N HIS A 61 0.51 -4.83 -0.62
CA HIS A 61 1.50 -5.23 0.38
C HIS A 61 2.47 -4.10 0.74
N ALA A 62 2.82 -3.21 -0.21
CA ALA A 62 3.62 -2.03 0.10
C ALA A 62 2.84 -1.05 0.99
N LEU A 63 1.55 -0.82 0.69
CA LEU A 63 0.70 0.03 1.51
C LEU A 63 0.55 -0.54 2.94
N ASP A 64 0.32 -1.85 3.06
CA ASP A 64 0.24 -2.56 4.33
C ASP A 64 1.53 -2.37 5.15
N ASP A 65 2.69 -2.61 4.55
CA ASP A 65 3.99 -2.44 5.22
C ASP A 65 4.20 -1.00 5.73
N ILE A 66 3.80 0.00 4.92
CA ILE A 66 3.96 1.43 5.27
C ILE A 66 2.98 1.86 6.36
N VAL A 67 1.69 1.49 6.25
CA VAL A 67 0.65 1.90 7.21
C VAL A 67 0.82 1.19 8.55
N PHE A 68 1.21 -0.08 8.56
CA PHE A 68 1.45 -0.83 9.79
C PHE A 68 2.84 -0.58 10.41
N SER A 69 3.75 0.10 9.71
CA SER A 69 5.07 0.49 10.24
C SER A 69 5.16 2.00 10.40
N PRO A 70 4.97 2.56 11.61
CA PRO A 70 4.99 4.01 11.83
C PRO A 70 6.32 4.66 11.43
N GLU A 71 7.43 3.93 11.55
CA GLU A 71 8.74 4.38 11.07
C GLU A 71 8.79 4.52 9.55
N ARG A 72 8.20 3.57 8.79
CA ARG A 72 8.12 3.67 7.32
C ARG A 72 7.22 4.81 6.89
N LEU A 73 6.05 4.96 7.51
CA LEU A 73 5.15 6.07 7.20
C LEU A 73 5.85 7.43 7.38
N LYS A 74 6.64 7.57 8.45
CA LYS A 74 7.44 8.77 8.69
C LYS A 74 8.48 8.99 7.59
N GLN A 75 9.27 7.97 7.25
CA GLN A 75 10.27 8.05 6.19
C GLN A 75 9.66 8.46 4.85
N VAL A 76 8.60 7.77 4.42
CA VAL A 76 7.92 8.06 3.15
C VAL A 76 7.33 9.49 3.16
N ARG A 77 6.79 9.93 4.30
CA ARG A 77 6.31 11.31 4.45
C ARG A 77 7.45 12.32 4.33
N GLU A 78 8.60 12.06 4.91
CA GLU A 78 9.79 12.91 4.80
C GLU A 78 10.31 12.95 3.36
N GLU A 79 10.38 11.81 2.66
CA GLU A 79 10.82 11.73 1.26
C GLU A 79 9.88 12.48 0.30
N LEU A 80 8.56 12.36 0.50
CA LEU A 80 7.57 13.07 -0.31
C LEU A 80 7.49 14.57 0.02
N GLN A 81 7.76 14.98 1.27
CA GLN A 81 7.82 16.40 1.66
C GLN A 81 9.14 17.06 1.28
N ALA A 82 10.23 16.29 1.18
CA ALA A 82 11.55 16.82 0.83
C ALA A 82 11.60 17.38 -0.60
N GLY A 83 10.72 16.94 -1.50
CA GLY A 83 10.75 17.35 -2.92
C GLY A 83 12.10 17.06 -3.58
N PRO A 84 12.29 17.32 -4.88
CA PRO A 84 13.65 17.44 -5.38
C PRO A 84 14.31 18.56 -4.58
N ILE A 85 15.39 18.24 -3.88
CA ILE A 85 16.37 19.24 -3.46
C ILE A 85 16.95 19.83 -4.75
N ASP A 86 16.20 20.73 -5.40
CA ASP A 86 16.77 21.73 -6.28
C ASP A 86 17.49 22.69 -5.33
N GLY A 87 18.69 22.25 -4.94
CA GLY A 87 19.62 23.02 -4.15
C GLY A 87 20.17 24.18 -5.00
N PRO A 88 20.54 25.29 -4.33
CA PRO A 88 20.80 26.60 -4.93
C PRO A 88 21.92 26.66 -5.97
#